data_AF-A0A932ARD7-F1
#
_entry.id   AF-A0A932ARD7-F1
#
_cell.length_a   1.000
_cell.length_b   1.000
_cell.length_c   1.000
_cell.angle_alpha   90.00
_cell.angle_beta   90.00
_cell.angle_gamma   90.00
#
_symmetry.space_group_name_H-M   'P 1'
#
loop_
_entity.id
_entity.type
_entity.pdbx_description
1 polymer ?
#
loop_
_entity_poly.entity_id
_entity_poly.type
_entity_poly.pdbx_seq_one_letter_code
_entity_poly.pdbx_strand_id
1 'polypeptide(L)'
;MGQPIVVAEHPSTSRRGVVRFELNRPLSGMGHERYRSPADAFGDRPVDLLARRLFERGGIEAVHVNSNIVTVDLTKGYTSEGIRDIIENLFRFYGPGSPGETPEIEPAEPVEPAEAMPG
;
A
#
# COMPACT_ATOMS: atom_id res chain seq x y z
N MET A 1 -10.08 0.77 -18.75
CA MET A 1 -9.84 1.87 -17.79
C MET A 1 -10.15 1.32 -16.40
N GLY A 2 -9.15 1.20 -15.52
CA GLY A 2 -9.39 0.71 -14.16
C GLY A 2 -10.37 1.61 -13.41
N GLN A 3 -11.30 1.02 -12.66
CA GLN A 3 -12.26 1.77 -11.86
C GLN A 3 -11.52 2.59 -10.79
N PRO A 4 -11.84 3.89 -10.61
CA PRO A 4 -11.18 4.69 -9.59
C PRO A 4 -11.45 4.13 -8.19
N ILE A 5 -10.45 4.19 -7.33
CA ILE A 5 -10.65 3.92 -5.91
C ILE A 5 -11.45 5.08 -5.32
N VAL A 6 -12.53 4.74 -4.63
CA VAL A 6 -13.30 5.69 -3.83
C VAL A 6 -12.99 5.42 -2.37
N VAL A 7 -12.65 6.47 -1.63
CA VAL A 7 -12.34 6.40 -0.21
C VAL A 7 -13.40 7.15 0.60
N ALA A 8 -14.00 6.49 1.57
CA ALA A 8 -14.89 7.09 2.55
C ALA A 8 -14.16 7.31 3.87
N GLU A 9 -14.15 8.55 4.37
CA GLU A 9 -13.54 8.90 5.65
C GLU A 9 -14.56 8.79 6.79
N HIS A 10 -14.21 8.00 7.80
CA HIS A 10 -14.98 7.77 9.02
C HIS A 10 -14.10 8.10 10.25
N PRO A 11 -14.13 9.36 10.71
CA PRO A 11 -13.44 9.73 11.94
C PRO A 11 -14.10 9.03 13.15
N SER A 12 -13.28 8.49 14.06
CA SER A 12 -13.80 7.83 15.25
C SER A 12 -14.28 8.85 16.28
N THR A 13 -15.56 8.78 16.63
CA THR A 13 -16.16 9.64 17.67
C THR A 13 -15.67 9.25 19.08
N SER A 14 -15.38 7.97 19.33
CA SER A 14 -14.95 7.46 20.64
C SER A 14 -13.44 7.53 20.88
N ARG A 15 -12.61 7.58 19.81
CA ARG A 15 -11.15 7.62 19.90
C ARG A 15 -10.63 8.82 19.13
N ARG A 16 -10.31 9.89 19.87
CA ARG A 16 -9.75 11.11 19.29
C ARG A 16 -8.39 10.79 18.66
N GLY A 17 -8.22 11.17 17.40
CA GLY A 17 -7.01 10.90 16.62
C GLY A 17 -7.08 9.63 15.76
N VAL A 18 -8.10 8.78 15.91
CA VAL A 18 -8.27 7.60 15.04
C VAL A 18 -9.21 7.93 13.90
N VAL A 19 -8.76 7.74 12.66
CA VAL A 19 -9.60 7.89 11.46
C VAL A 19 -9.57 6.60 10.66
N ARG A 20 -10.75 6.12 10.27
CA ARG A 20 -10.90 4.94 9.41
C ARG A 20 -11.25 5.41 8.01
N PHE A 21 -10.57 4.84 7.03
CA PHE A 21 -10.81 5.04 5.62
C PHE A 21 -11.31 3.73 5.05
N GLU A 22 -12.50 3.73 4.47
CA GLU A 22 -13.09 2.56 3.83
C GLU A 22 -13.00 2.72 2.31
N LEU A 23 -12.46 1.70 1.64
CA LEU A 23 -12.27 1.69 0.20
C LEU A 23 -13.30 0.81 -0.47
N ASN A 24 -13.65 1.16 -1.72
CA ASN A 24 -14.51 0.35 -2.59
C ASN A 24 -13.85 -0.95 -3.09
N ARG A 25 -12.59 -1.23 -2.74
CA ARG A 25 -11.88 -2.47 -3.06
C ARG A 25 -10.86 -2.85 -1.97
N PRO A 26 -10.57 -4.14 -1.79
CA PRO A 26 -9.53 -4.58 -0.86
C PRO A 26 -8.13 -4.16 -1.34
N LEU A 27 -7.30 -3.68 -0.40
CA LEU A 27 -5.90 -3.34 -0.61
C LEU A 27 -4.95 -4.47 -0.21
N SER A 28 -5.36 -5.26 0.78
CA SER A 28 -4.63 -6.44 1.25
C SER A 28 -5.50 -7.68 1.07
N GLY A 29 -4.85 -8.83 0.94
CA GLY A 29 -5.52 -10.14 0.92
C GLY A 29 -5.94 -10.57 2.32
N MET A 30 -5.39 -11.69 2.82
CA MET A 30 -5.80 -12.30 4.10
C MET A 30 -5.14 -11.71 5.35
N GLY A 31 -4.24 -10.73 5.22
CA GLY A 31 -3.40 -10.24 6.32
C GLY A 31 -3.93 -8.96 6.99
N HIS A 32 -3.87 -8.93 8.32
CA HIS A 32 -3.89 -7.67 9.08
C HIS A 32 -2.49 -7.08 9.09
N GLU A 33 -2.32 -5.91 8.49
CA GLU A 33 -1.03 -5.23 8.44
C GLU A 33 -1.01 -4.05 9.38
N ARG A 34 0.02 -3.98 10.23
CA ARG A 34 0.17 -2.91 11.20
C ARG A 34 1.58 -2.35 11.10
N TYR A 35 1.64 -1.08 10.77
CA TYR A 35 2.87 -0.30 10.66
C TYR A 35 2.90 0.72 11.79
N ARG A 36 4.01 0.79 12.52
CA ARG A 36 4.27 1.83 13.53
C ARG A 36 5.33 2.82 13.06
N SER A 37 6.03 2.47 11.99
CA SER A 37 7.09 3.29 11.42
C SER A 37 7.25 2.97 9.92
N PRO A 38 7.85 3.88 9.14
CA PRO A 38 8.20 3.59 7.75
C PRO A 38 9.19 2.42 7.62
N ALA A 39 9.94 2.09 8.68
CA ALA A 39 10.84 0.95 8.71
C ALA A 39 10.10 -0.41 8.75
N ASP A 40 8.87 -0.44 9.26
CA ASP A 40 8.02 -1.65 9.25
C ASP A 40 7.52 -1.97 7.83
N ALA A 41 7.40 -0.95 6.98
CA ALA A 41 6.98 -1.07 5.60
C ALA A 41 8.20 -1.29 4.69
N PHE A 42 8.87 -2.44 4.78
CA PHE A 42 10.08 -2.72 4.00
C PHE A 42 9.82 -3.26 2.58
N GLY A 43 8.60 -3.76 2.31
CA GLY A 43 8.25 -4.35 1.02
C GLY A 43 7.89 -3.34 -0.08
N ASP A 44 7.66 -3.89 -1.28
CA ASP A 44 7.17 -3.16 -2.46
C ASP A 44 5.67 -3.37 -2.69
N ARG A 45 4.97 -3.94 -1.71
CA ARG A 45 3.52 -4.14 -1.84
C ARG A 45 2.85 -2.77 -1.80
N PRO A 46 1.70 -2.59 -2.48
CA PRO A 46 1.02 -1.30 -2.52
C PRO A 46 0.64 -0.77 -1.12
N VAL A 47 0.39 -1.67 -0.18
CA VAL A 47 0.15 -1.38 1.24
C VAL A 47 1.39 -0.88 1.99
N ASP A 48 2.57 -1.41 1.70
CA ASP A 48 3.84 -0.93 2.25
C ASP A 48 4.13 0.49 1.74
N LEU A 49 3.95 0.71 0.44
CA LEU A 49 4.13 2.01 -0.20
C LEU A 49 3.12 3.04 0.31
N LEU A 50 1.88 2.63 0.57
CA LEU A 50 0.88 3.48 1.22
C LEU A 50 1.36 3.89 2.61
N ALA A 51 1.77 2.92 3.43
CA ALA A 51 2.24 3.19 4.78
C ALA A 51 3.43 4.16 4.77
N ARG A 52 4.43 3.93 3.91
CA ARG A 52 5.56 4.86 3.73
C ARG A 52 5.10 6.28 3.41
N ARG A 53 4.26 6.45 2.39
CA ARG A 53 3.76 7.78 1.99
C ARG A 53 2.98 8.49 3.09
N LEU A 54 2.21 7.73 3.87
CA LEU A 54 1.49 8.25 5.02
C LEU A 54 2.48 8.74 6.10
N PHE A 55 3.49 7.94 6.43
CA PHE A 55 4.53 8.37 7.38
C PHE A 55 5.36 9.56 6.86
N GLU A 56 5.64 9.63 5.55
CA GLU A 56 6.34 10.77 4.91
C GLU A 56 5.54 12.09 4.98
N ARG A 57 4.21 12.03 4.86
CA ARG A 57 3.34 13.19 5.12
C ARG A 57 3.52 13.73 6.54
N GLY A 58 3.77 12.83 7.50
CA GLY A 58 3.90 13.14 8.91
C GLY A 58 2.57 13.30 9.65
N GLY A 59 2.65 13.35 10.98
CA GLY A 59 1.49 13.46 11.87
C GLY A 59 0.74 12.15 12.09
N ILE A 60 1.40 11.01 11.87
CA ILE A 60 0.82 9.68 11.98
C ILE A 60 1.68 8.85 12.94
N GLU A 61 1.04 8.30 13.98
CA GLU A 61 1.64 7.41 14.96
C GLU A 61 1.65 5.95 14.49
N ALA A 62 0.55 5.51 13.86
CA ALA A 62 0.44 4.16 13.36
C ALA A 62 -0.56 4.06 12.20
N VAL A 63 -0.33 3.08 11.34
CA VAL A 63 -1.23 2.73 10.23
C VAL A 63 -1.59 1.26 10.35
N HIS A 64 -2.88 0.94 10.25
CA HIS A 64 -3.38 -0.42 10.26
C HIS A 64 -4.25 -0.64 9.03
N VAL A 65 -3.86 -1.58 8.18
CA VAL A 65 -4.61 -1.97 6.98
C VAL A 65 -5.25 -3.34 7.21
N ASN A 66 -6.55 -3.43 6.95
CA ASN A 66 -7.31 -4.67 7.03
C ASN A 66 -8.26 -4.75 5.83
N SER A 67 -7.95 -5.60 4.86
CA SER A 67 -8.71 -5.77 3.62
C SER A 67 -8.89 -4.42 2.91
N ASN A 68 -10.10 -3.83 2.93
CA ASN A 68 -10.45 -2.54 2.35
C ASN A 68 -10.50 -1.38 3.37
N ILE A 69 -10.15 -1.61 4.63
CA ILE A 69 -10.18 -0.60 5.69
C ILE A 69 -8.76 -0.19 6.06
N VAL A 70 -8.46 1.09 5.99
CA VAL A 70 -7.22 1.70 6.48
C VAL A 70 -7.54 2.52 7.71
N THR A 71 -7.01 2.12 8.85
CA THR A 71 -7.11 2.87 10.10
C THR A 71 -5.82 3.62 10.33
N VAL A 72 -5.91 4.93 10.53
CA VAL A 72 -4.78 5.80 10.82
C VAL A 72 -4.92 6.35 12.22
N ASP A 73 -3.88 6.16 13.03
CA ASP A 73 -3.69 6.85 14.30
C ASP A 73 -2.89 8.12 14.04
N LEU A 74 -3.52 9.28 14.24
CA LEU A 74 -2.92 10.60 14.09
C LEU A 74 -2.19 11.00 15.37
N THR A 75 -1.04 11.65 15.21
CA THR A 75 -0.33 12.29 16.31
C THR A 75 -1.19 13.43 16.88
N LYS A 76 -1.07 13.71 18.18
CA LYS A 76 -1.84 14.78 18.84
C LYS A 76 -1.63 16.12 18.13
N GLY A 77 -2.73 16.75 17.72
CA GLY A 77 -2.71 18.05 17.04
C GLY A 77 -2.70 17.98 15.52
N TYR A 78 -2.62 16.79 14.91
CA TYR A 78 -2.68 16.60 13.47
C TYR A 78 -4.10 16.23 12.99
N THR A 79 -4.38 16.54 11.72
CA THR A 79 -5.65 16.25 11.04
C THR A 79 -5.49 15.17 9.98
N SER A 80 -6.60 14.50 9.63
CA SER A 80 -6.71 13.53 8.54
C SER A 80 -6.68 14.14 7.14
N GLU A 81 -6.58 15.47 7.03
CA GLU A 81 -6.68 16.18 5.76
C GLU A 81 -5.60 15.74 4.75
N GLY A 82 -5.99 15.47 3.52
CA GLY A 82 -5.08 14.99 2.46
C GLY A 82 -4.70 13.51 2.54
N ILE A 83 -5.04 12.78 3.62
CA ILE A 83 -4.81 11.32 3.69
C ILE A 83 -5.65 10.61 2.64
N ARG A 84 -6.90 11.05 2.47
CA ARG A 84 -7.80 10.56 1.44
C ARG A 84 -7.18 10.66 0.04
N ASP A 85 -6.68 11.83 -0.32
CA ASP A 85 -6.08 12.08 -1.63
C ASP A 85 -4.83 11.22 -1.87
N ILE A 86 -4.02 10.99 -0.82
CA ILE A 86 -2.86 10.10 -0.90
C ILE A 86 -3.30 8.67 -1.23
N ILE A 87 -4.34 8.16 -0.56
CA ILE A 87 -4.87 6.82 -0.80
C ILE A 87 -5.43 6.72 -2.23
N GLU A 88 -6.31 7.65 -2.62
CA GLU A 88 -6.92 7.65 -3.97
C GLU A 88 -5.87 7.74 -5.08
N ASN A 89 -4.88 8.63 -4.92
CA ASN A 89 -3.85 8.86 -5.92
C ASN A 89 -2.82 7.73 -6.03
N LEU A 90 -2.48 7.08 -4.91
CA LEU A 90 -1.58 5.91 -4.96
C LEU A 90 -2.19 4.84 -5.86
N PHE A 91 -3.43 4.45 -5.61
CA PHE A 91 -4.03 3.31 -6.30
C PHE A 91 -4.61 3.62 -7.68
N ARG A 92 -4.71 4.89 -8.07
CA ARG A 92 -4.96 5.28 -9.46
C ARG A 92 -3.98 4.61 -10.43
N PHE A 93 -2.76 4.34 -9.97
CA PHE A 93 -1.68 3.73 -10.73
C PHE A 93 -1.36 2.29 -10.31
N TYR A 94 -2.20 1.59 -9.54
CA TYR A 94 -2.06 0.16 -9.18
C TYR A 94 -3.27 -0.67 -9.67
N GLY A 95 -3.76 -0.37 -10.88
CA GLY A 95 -4.77 -1.18 -11.58
C GLY A 95 -4.14 -2.39 -12.29
N PRO A 96 -4.95 -3.29 -12.88
CA PRO A 96 -4.41 -4.35 -13.74
C PRO A 96 -3.57 -3.73 -14.87
N GLY A 97 -2.29 -4.15 -14.98
CA GLY A 97 -1.30 -3.55 -15.88
C GLY A 97 -0.38 -2.49 -15.26
N SER A 98 -0.42 -2.30 -13.95
CA SER A 98 0.48 -1.40 -13.23
C SER A 98 1.85 -2.04 -12.98
N PRO A 99 2.96 -1.28 -13.07
CA PRO A 99 4.33 -1.80 -13.03
C PRO A 99 4.78 -2.44 -11.70
N GLY A 100 3.89 -2.56 -10.71
CA GLY A 100 4.08 -3.35 -9.47
C GLY A 100 3.44 -4.74 -9.52
N GLU A 101 2.65 -5.04 -10.55
CA GLU A 101 2.46 -6.41 -11.01
C GLU A 101 3.76 -6.73 -11.74
N THR A 102 4.75 -7.25 -11.01
CA THR A 102 5.92 -7.87 -11.64
C THR A 102 5.34 -8.75 -12.75
N PRO A 103 5.68 -8.55 -14.03
CA PRO A 103 5.41 -9.61 -14.98
C PRO A 103 6.06 -10.83 -14.35
N GLU A 104 5.31 -11.91 -14.16
CA GLU A 104 5.89 -13.20 -13.87
C GLU A 104 7.00 -13.35 -14.91
N ILE A 105 8.25 -13.19 -14.47
CA ILE A 105 9.40 -13.32 -15.35
C ILE A 105 9.28 -14.78 -15.74
N GLU A 106 8.81 -15.04 -16.96
CA GLU A 106 8.89 -16.34 -17.59
C GLU A 106 10.31 -16.82 -17.28
N PRO A 107 10.47 -17.95 -16.55
CA PRO A 107 11.80 -18.36 -16.11
C PRO A 107 12.65 -18.40 -17.36
N ALA A 108 13.65 -17.50 -17.42
CA ALA A 108 14.56 -17.45 -18.54
C ALA A 108 15.09 -18.86 -18.72
N GLU A 109 14.72 -19.49 -19.84
CA GLU A 109 15.17 -20.83 -20.16
C GLU A 109 16.68 -20.85 -19.95
N PRO A 110 17.23 -21.83 -19.21
CA PRO A 110 18.66 -21.91 -19.01
C PRO A 110 19.29 -21.98 -20.38
N VAL A 111 20.00 -20.93 -20.78
CA VAL A 111 20.89 -20.96 -21.93
C VAL A 111 21.96 -21.99 -21.60
N GLU A 112 21.81 -23.19 -22.18
CA GLU A 112 22.81 -24.23 -22.13
C GLU A 112 24.14 -23.63 -22.61
N PRO A 113 25.22 -23.68 -21.81
CA PRO A 113 26.52 -23.31 -22.32
C PRO A 113 26.89 -24.29 -23.42
N ALA A 114 27.05 -23.76 -24.63
CA ALA A 114 27.67 -24.46 -25.73
C ALA A 114 29.08 -24.91 -25.30
N GLU A 115 29.20 -26.16 -24.88
CA GLU A 115 30.49 -26.80 -24.65
C GLU A 115 31.10 -27.09 -26.02
N ALA A 116 31.95 -26.15 -26.44
CA ALA A 116 32.86 -26.34 -27.55
C ALA A 116 33.76 -27.54 -27.26
N MET A 117 33.74 -28.51 -28.17
CA MET A 117 34.70 -29.60 -28.26
C MET A 117 36.15 -29.08 -28.18
N PRO A 118 37.04 -29.85 -27.52
CA PRO A 118 38.41 -29.93 -27.98
C PRO A 118 38.87 -31.39 -28.16
N GLY A 119 39.48 -31.65 -29.33
CA GLY A 119 40.49 -32.71 -29.53
C GLY A 119 40.04 -33.94 -30.31
#